data_AF-A0A1R2D266-F1
#
_entry.id   AF-A0A1R2D266-F1
#
_cell.length_a   1.000
_cell.length_b   1.000
_cell.length_c   1.000
_cell.angle_alpha   90.00
_cell.angle_beta   90.00
_cell.angle_gamma   90.00
#
_symmetry.space_group_name_H-M   'P 1'
#
loop_
_entity.id
_entity.type
_entity.pdbx_description
1 polymer ?
#
loop_
_entity_poly.entity_id
_entity_poly.type
_entity_poly.pdbx_seq_one_letter_code
_entity_poly.pdbx_strand_id
1 'polypeptide(L)'
;MELQIQEDYTQILEKSDSIQVITKQLESEFNKVQKSLKSESKRLDRLASQLQLTKQQIELYTKEAEKALEDLKDTNWRITKELCSELRKISNPSKTLIDVCEKIMLVLDQNEKTFQSFKALTKNFSLFKTLMSFIQTQNLSDSLINSILPIWKNQTIVQAKLYKISKCGCLLALWITLLVEHNLKTETINSSKRKIPELDQKINASKTMLSGLEKQMEIINEMLSRKKSEFENRPDIAHEEFTARFDFFGSCQKCDKENDTRAKKQSVLCEIDPNLMPNISFPNFADPHLYDENSIKMIEHNIIYEGKHDDTGCFRIKFFCL
;
A
#
# COMPACT_ATOMS: atom_id res chain seq x y z
N MET A 1 12.53 -53.16 -49.66
CA MET A 1 13.67 -52.38 -49.13
C MET A 1 13.41 -50.89 -49.27
N GLU A 2 13.07 -50.38 -50.46
CA GLU A 2 12.75 -48.94 -50.67
C GLU A 2 11.54 -48.43 -49.87
N LEU A 3 10.44 -49.21 -49.83
CA LEU A 3 9.26 -48.84 -49.04
C LEU A 3 9.56 -48.71 -47.53
N GLN A 4 10.45 -49.55 -46.99
CA GLN A 4 10.85 -49.49 -45.59
C GLN A 4 11.64 -48.21 -45.28
N ILE A 5 12.55 -47.82 -46.18
CA ILE A 5 13.35 -46.60 -46.02
C ILE A 5 12.45 -45.36 -46.09
N GLN A 6 11.47 -45.36 -46.98
CA GLN A 6 10.51 -44.26 -47.10
C GLN A 6 9.63 -44.15 -45.85
N GLU A 7 9.15 -45.27 -45.31
CA GLU A 7 8.36 -45.32 -44.08
C GLU A 7 9.17 -44.86 -42.86
N ASP A 8 10.42 -45.31 -42.74
CA ASP A 8 11.34 -44.88 -41.68
C ASP A 8 11.65 -43.37 -41.76
N TYR A 9 11.82 -42.83 -42.97
CA TYR A 9 12.05 -41.40 -43.17
C TYR A 9 10.84 -40.55 -42.78
N THR A 10 9.63 -40.96 -43.18
CA THR A 10 8.38 -40.30 -42.79
C THR A 10 8.19 -40.32 -41.27
N GLN A 11 8.45 -41.45 -40.61
CA GLN A 11 8.36 -41.54 -39.15
C GLN A 11 9.35 -40.62 -38.42
N ILE A 12 10.55 -40.40 -38.97
CA ILE A 12 11.54 -39.49 -38.39
C ILE A 12 11.08 -38.03 -38.55
N LEU A 13 10.52 -37.67 -39.70
CA LEU A 13 9.98 -36.31 -39.93
C LEU A 13 8.82 -36.00 -38.98
N GLU A 14 7.87 -36.93 -38.83
CA GLU A 14 6.73 -36.76 -37.91
C GLU A 14 7.19 -36.61 -36.45
N LYS A 15 8.20 -37.39 -36.02
CA LYS A 15 8.79 -37.25 -34.69
C LYS A 15 9.50 -35.90 -34.51
N SER A 16 10.20 -35.41 -35.53
CA SER A 16 10.87 -34.11 -35.51
C SER A 16 9.87 -32.96 -35.35
N ASP A 17 8.80 -32.96 -36.14
CA ASP A 17 7.75 -31.93 -36.06
C ASP A 17 7.04 -31.97 -34.69
N SER A 18 6.79 -33.17 -34.17
CA SER A 18 6.22 -33.36 -32.83
C SER A 18 7.11 -32.77 -31.73
N ILE A 19 8.43 -33.05 -31.75
CA ILE A 19 9.39 -32.50 -30.78
C ILE A 19 9.46 -30.97 -30.88
N GLN A 20 9.42 -30.41 -32.10
CA GLN A 20 9.45 -28.96 -32.30
C GLN A 20 8.19 -28.28 -31.75
N VAL A 21 7.01 -28.87 -31.95
CA VAL A 21 5.74 -28.38 -31.39
C VAL A 21 5.77 -28.41 -29.86
N ILE A 22 6.23 -29.52 -29.26
CA ILE A 22 6.34 -29.66 -27.80
C ILE A 22 7.32 -28.62 -27.24
N THR A 23 8.47 -28.40 -27.89
CA THR A 23 9.47 -27.42 -27.45
C THR A 23 8.89 -26.01 -27.45
N LYS A 24 8.19 -25.61 -28.52
CA LYS A 24 7.52 -24.29 -28.58
C LYS A 24 6.45 -24.13 -27.50
N GLN A 25 5.70 -25.19 -27.20
CA GLN A 25 4.70 -25.18 -26.13
C GLN A 25 5.36 -24.99 -24.76
N LEU A 26 6.45 -25.73 -24.48
CA LEU A 26 7.21 -25.61 -23.24
C LEU A 26 7.85 -24.22 -23.10
N GLU A 27 8.38 -23.63 -24.17
CA GLU A 27 8.93 -22.27 -24.17
C GLU A 27 7.83 -21.21 -23.88
N SER A 28 6.62 -21.41 -24.41
CA SER A 28 5.47 -20.55 -24.11
C SER A 28 5.09 -20.62 -22.63
N GLU A 29 4.98 -21.84 -22.07
CA GLU A 29 4.69 -22.03 -20.64
C GLU A 29 5.81 -21.48 -19.74
N PHE A 30 7.08 -21.68 -20.11
CA PHE A 30 8.23 -21.09 -19.41
C PHE A 30 8.10 -19.56 -19.32
N ASN A 31 7.79 -18.91 -20.45
CA ASN A 31 7.61 -17.46 -20.50
C ASN A 31 6.42 -16.98 -19.64
N LYS A 32 5.33 -17.76 -19.56
CA LYS A 32 4.20 -17.45 -18.67
C LYS A 32 4.60 -17.53 -17.20
N VAL A 33 5.24 -18.63 -16.79
CA VAL A 33 5.73 -18.82 -15.41
C VAL A 33 6.73 -17.73 -15.04
N GLN A 34 7.65 -17.38 -15.94
CA GLN A 34 8.61 -16.30 -15.71
C GLN A 34 7.95 -14.93 -15.52
N LYS A 35 6.89 -14.61 -16.27
CA LYS A 35 6.11 -13.37 -16.07
C LYS A 35 5.40 -13.38 -14.71
N SER A 36 4.78 -14.50 -14.34
CA SER A 36 4.13 -14.66 -13.02
C SER A 36 5.14 -14.51 -11.88
N LEU A 37 6.32 -15.11 -12.00
CA LEU A 37 7.41 -14.99 -11.03
C LEU A 37 7.84 -13.52 -10.84
N LYS A 38 8.06 -12.78 -11.93
CA LYS A 38 8.39 -11.35 -11.88
C LYS A 38 7.29 -10.52 -11.23
N SER A 39 6.03 -10.81 -11.52
CA SER A 39 4.88 -10.11 -10.94
C SER A 39 4.79 -10.36 -9.43
N GLU A 40 4.89 -11.63 -9.02
CA GLU A 40 4.80 -12.04 -7.63
C GLU A 40 6.00 -11.54 -6.80
N SER A 41 7.20 -11.48 -7.40
CA SER A 41 8.38 -10.88 -6.77
C SER A 41 8.14 -9.40 -6.46
N LYS A 42 7.60 -8.63 -7.42
CA LYS A 42 7.24 -7.22 -7.20
C LYS A 42 6.17 -7.06 -6.11
N ARG A 43 5.20 -7.99 -6.05
CA ARG A 43 4.18 -8.01 -5.00
C ARG A 43 4.81 -8.22 -3.62
N LEU A 44 5.73 -9.18 -3.50
CA LEU A 44 6.48 -9.43 -2.27
C LEU A 44 7.27 -8.20 -1.82
N ASP A 45 7.98 -7.54 -2.74
CA ASP A 45 8.76 -6.32 -2.43
C ASP A 45 7.88 -5.18 -1.90
N ARG A 46 6.70 -4.99 -2.48
CA ARG A 46 5.71 -3.99 -2.01
C ARG A 46 5.21 -4.32 -0.61
N LEU A 47 4.86 -5.58 -0.35
CA LEU A 47 4.40 -6.02 0.97
C LEU A 47 5.50 -5.87 2.03
N ALA A 48 6.74 -6.24 1.71
CA ALA A 48 7.90 -6.06 2.59
C ALA A 48 8.15 -4.58 2.91
N SER A 49 8.07 -3.71 1.89
CA SER A 49 8.19 -2.26 2.07
C SER A 49 7.07 -1.71 2.97
N GLN A 50 5.83 -2.14 2.76
CA GLN A 50 4.69 -1.73 3.59
C GLN A 50 4.85 -2.18 5.05
N LEU A 51 5.36 -3.39 5.29
CA LEU A 51 5.66 -3.89 6.63
C LEU A 51 6.75 -3.04 7.31
N GLN A 52 7.82 -2.69 6.58
CA GLN A 52 8.88 -1.83 7.10
C GLN A 52 8.37 -0.44 7.48
N LEU A 53 7.57 0.20 6.61
CA LEU A 53 6.95 1.49 6.90
C LEU A 53 6.04 1.42 8.12
N THR A 54 5.25 0.35 8.24
CA THR A 54 4.36 0.13 9.40
C THR A 54 5.16 0.01 10.70
N LYS A 55 6.30 -0.71 10.68
CA LYS A 55 7.19 -0.84 11.83
C LYS A 55 7.82 0.51 12.23
N GLN A 56 8.29 1.28 11.25
CA GLN A 56 8.83 2.62 11.49
C GLN A 56 7.77 3.57 12.06
N GLN A 57 6.54 3.50 11.54
CA GLN A 57 5.41 4.27 12.06
C GLN A 57 5.12 3.92 13.52
N ILE A 58 5.12 2.63 13.88
CA ILE A 58 4.95 2.19 15.28
C ILE A 58 6.06 2.75 16.15
N GLU A 59 7.32 2.68 15.71
CA GLU A 59 8.46 3.19 16.48
C GLU A 59 8.34 4.70 16.73
N LEU A 60 8.03 5.48 15.68
CA LEU A 60 7.84 6.93 15.78
C LEU A 60 6.73 7.27 16.78
N TYR A 61 5.54 6.70 16.61
CA TYR A 61 4.42 7.00 17.49
C TYR A 61 4.65 6.50 18.91
N THR A 62 5.43 5.42 19.11
CA THR A 62 5.80 4.95 20.46
C THR A 62 6.62 6.01 21.18
N LYS A 63 7.68 6.53 20.54
CA LYS A 63 8.50 7.62 21.09
C LYS A 63 7.67 8.88 21.38
N GLU A 64 6.78 9.23 20.46
CA GLU A 64 5.89 10.38 20.62
C GLU A 64 4.83 10.21 21.72
N ALA A 65 4.35 8.98 21.95
CA ALA A 65 3.43 8.66 23.02
C ALA A 65 4.14 8.69 24.39
N GLU A 66 5.33 8.10 24.47
CA GLU A 66 6.18 8.14 25.67
C GLU A 66 6.47 9.58 26.08
N LYS A 67 6.88 10.42 25.12
CA LYS A 67 7.09 11.85 25.36
C LYS A 67 5.82 12.54 25.87
N ALA A 68 4.67 12.31 25.23
CA ALA A 68 3.41 12.90 25.69
C ALA A 68 3.03 12.45 27.11
N LEU A 69 3.36 11.20 27.48
CA LEU A 69 3.16 10.69 28.83
C LEU A 69 4.08 11.34 29.86
N GLU A 70 5.35 11.57 29.52
CA GLU A 70 6.31 12.28 30.36
C GLU A 70 5.89 13.73 30.56
N ASP A 71 5.55 14.42 29.47
CA ASP A 71 5.06 15.80 29.50
C ASP A 71 3.76 15.90 30.32
N LEU A 72 2.89 14.88 30.26
CA LEU A 72 1.67 14.81 31.06
C LEU A 72 2.00 14.71 32.56
N LYS A 73 2.97 13.87 32.93
CA LYS A 73 3.45 13.70 34.32
C LYS A 73 4.09 14.98 34.84
N ASP A 74 4.94 15.62 34.04
CA ASP A 74 5.57 16.90 34.38
C ASP A 74 4.53 18.02 34.54
N THR A 75 3.60 18.13 33.58
CA THR A 75 2.49 19.08 33.66
C THR A 75 1.64 18.83 34.90
N ASN A 76 1.35 17.57 35.21
CA ASN A 76 0.71 17.22 36.47
C ASN A 76 1.57 17.75 37.61
N TRP A 77 2.84 17.36 37.78
CA TRP A 77 3.71 17.83 38.87
C TRP A 77 3.73 19.36 39.05
N ARG A 78 3.77 20.13 37.96
CA ARG A 78 3.73 21.60 37.97
C ARG A 78 2.43 22.22 38.51
N ILE A 79 1.31 21.48 38.51
CA ILE A 79 0.06 21.92 39.12
C ILE A 79 0.20 21.80 40.64
N THR A 80 0.35 22.94 41.32
CA THR A 80 0.54 23.03 42.77
C THR A 80 -0.71 23.53 43.51
N LYS A 81 -0.72 23.36 44.84
CA LYS A 81 -1.80 23.82 45.72
C LYS A 81 -1.97 25.34 45.66
N GLU A 82 -0.89 26.09 45.53
CA GLU A 82 -0.86 27.55 45.47
C GLU A 82 -1.55 28.03 44.19
N LEU A 83 -1.18 27.44 43.04
CA LEU A 83 -1.80 27.74 41.74
C LEU A 83 -3.30 27.43 41.73
N CYS A 84 -3.71 26.29 42.30
CA CYS A 84 -5.14 26.00 42.47
C CYS A 84 -5.81 27.01 43.41
N SER A 85 -5.13 27.47 44.45
CA SER A 85 -5.66 28.44 45.41
C SER A 85 -5.88 29.81 44.77
N GLU A 86 -5.00 30.26 43.89
CA GLU A 86 -5.19 31.48 43.08
C GLU A 86 -6.38 31.35 42.14
N LEU A 87 -6.49 30.23 41.43
CA LEU A 87 -7.62 29.97 40.53
C LEU A 87 -8.97 30.00 41.27
N ARG A 88 -9.02 29.51 42.52
CA ARG A 88 -10.25 29.58 43.35
C ARG A 88 -10.67 31.00 43.70
N LYS A 89 -9.75 31.97 43.78
CA LYS A 89 -10.05 33.37 44.12
C LYS A 89 -10.78 34.10 42.99
N ILE A 90 -10.78 33.58 41.77
CA ILE A 90 -11.47 34.16 40.62
C ILE A 90 -12.99 34.08 40.86
N SER A 91 -13.64 35.22 41.10
CA SER A 91 -15.08 35.31 41.33
C SER A 91 -15.90 35.20 40.05
N ASN A 92 -15.43 35.80 38.96
CA ASN A 92 -16.07 35.78 37.64
C ASN A 92 -15.15 35.13 36.59
N PRO A 93 -15.15 33.79 36.48
CA PRO A 93 -14.29 33.08 35.53
C PRO A 93 -14.72 33.31 34.08
N SER A 94 -13.76 33.33 33.16
CA SER A 94 -14.07 33.40 31.72
C SER A 94 -14.71 32.09 31.25
N LYS A 95 -15.51 32.17 30.16
CA LYS A 95 -16.12 30.97 29.54
C LYS A 95 -15.08 29.88 29.19
N THR A 96 -13.88 30.29 28.75
CA THR A 96 -12.80 29.36 28.41
C THR A 96 -12.28 28.63 29.64
N LEU A 97 -12.16 29.32 30.78
CA LEU A 97 -11.73 28.70 32.04
C LEU A 97 -12.79 27.75 32.58
N ILE A 98 -14.06 28.13 32.51
CA ILE A 98 -15.18 27.29 32.91
C ILE A 98 -15.15 25.99 32.10
N ASP A 99 -15.12 26.07 30.77
CA ASP A 99 -15.12 24.90 29.89
C ASP A 99 -13.96 23.94 30.21
N VAL A 100 -12.73 24.44 30.37
CA VAL A 100 -11.58 23.61 30.76
C VAL A 100 -11.80 22.94 32.12
N CYS A 101 -12.27 23.67 33.13
CA CYS A 101 -12.53 23.09 34.45
C CYS A 101 -13.64 22.02 34.40
N GLU A 102 -14.70 22.24 33.63
CA GLU A 102 -15.78 21.27 33.45
C GLU A 102 -15.29 20.00 32.73
N LYS A 103 -14.43 20.14 31.72
CA LYS A 103 -13.78 18.99 31.07
C LYS A 103 -12.83 18.25 32.01
N ILE A 104 -12.10 18.94 32.90
CA ILE A 104 -11.32 18.26 33.95
C ILE A 104 -12.25 17.44 34.85
N MET A 105 -13.36 18.01 35.32
CA MET A 105 -14.32 17.29 36.17
C MET A 105 -14.90 16.07 35.45
N LEU A 106 -15.19 16.19 34.15
CA LEU A 106 -15.63 15.08 33.30
C LEU A 106 -14.56 13.97 33.23
N VAL A 107 -13.30 14.32 32.99
CA VAL A 107 -12.18 13.38 32.88
C VAL A 107 -11.88 12.68 34.20
N LEU A 108 -12.06 13.38 35.33
CA LEU A 108 -11.92 12.84 36.68
C LEU A 108 -13.18 12.08 37.15
N ASP A 109 -14.15 11.85 36.27
CA ASP A 109 -15.42 11.14 36.52
C ASP A 109 -16.19 11.70 37.73
N GLN A 110 -16.31 13.03 37.79
CA GLN A 110 -17.05 13.71 38.85
C GLN A 110 -18.50 13.98 38.40
N ASN A 111 -19.44 13.72 39.31
CA ASN A 111 -20.88 13.87 39.05
C ASN A 111 -21.26 15.30 38.65
N GLU A 112 -20.77 16.29 39.39
CA GLU A 112 -21.06 17.70 39.14
C GLU A 112 -19.95 18.36 38.32
N LYS A 113 -20.30 18.80 37.11
CA LYS A 113 -19.39 19.43 36.15
C LYS A 113 -19.64 20.93 36.14
N THR A 114 -19.42 21.58 37.28
CA THR A 114 -19.50 23.04 37.39
C THR A 114 -18.19 23.60 37.91
N PHE A 115 -17.94 24.88 37.63
CA PHE A 115 -16.77 25.56 38.19
C PHE A 115 -16.76 25.59 39.73
N GLN A 116 -17.93 25.65 40.38
CA GLN A 116 -18.01 25.63 41.84
C GLN A 116 -17.64 24.27 42.42
N SER A 117 -18.10 23.18 41.80
CA SER A 117 -17.73 21.82 42.17
C SER A 117 -16.23 21.58 41.95
N PHE A 118 -15.65 22.13 40.86
CA PHE A 118 -14.21 22.15 40.64
C PHE A 118 -13.45 22.90 41.75
N LYS A 119 -13.93 24.09 42.16
CA LYS A 119 -13.35 24.82 43.29
C LYS A 119 -13.41 24.00 44.58
N ALA A 120 -14.52 23.30 44.84
CA ALA A 120 -14.68 22.47 46.02
C ALA A 120 -13.68 21.30 46.00
N LEU A 121 -13.56 20.59 44.87
CA LEU A 121 -12.60 19.49 44.70
C LEU A 121 -11.16 19.96 44.94
N THR A 122 -10.77 21.07 44.33
CA THR A 122 -9.39 21.62 44.47
C THR A 122 -9.08 22.17 45.87
N LYS A 123 -10.06 22.35 46.76
CA LYS A 123 -9.78 22.62 48.18
C LYS A 123 -9.09 21.42 48.83
N ASN A 124 -9.52 20.21 48.49
CA ASN A 124 -8.82 18.97 48.85
C ASN A 124 -7.78 18.63 47.78
N PHE A 125 -6.68 19.38 47.78
CA PHE A 125 -5.66 19.28 46.74
C PHE A 125 -5.05 17.87 46.65
N SER A 126 -4.89 17.13 47.75
CA SER A 126 -4.35 15.77 47.68
C SER A 126 -5.29 14.84 46.91
N LEU A 127 -6.60 14.87 47.22
CA LEU A 127 -7.60 14.08 46.49
C LEU A 127 -7.61 14.44 45.00
N PHE A 128 -7.63 15.72 44.68
CA PHE A 128 -7.57 16.20 43.29
C PHE A 128 -6.34 15.65 42.57
N LYS A 129 -5.16 15.72 43.21
CA LYS A 129 -3.91 15.24 42.66
C LYS A 129 -3.90 13.73 42.43
N THR A 130 -4.46 13.01 43.39
CA THR A 130 -4.63 11.57 43.35
C THR A 130 -5.50 11.18 42.16
N LEU A 131 -6.66 11.79 41.97
CA LEU A 131 -7.55 11.54 40.83
C LEU A 131 -6.84 11.78 39.49
N MET A 132 -6.13 12.91 39.35
CA MET A 132 -5.38 13.19 38.11
C MET A 132 -4.32 12.13 37.79
N SER A 133 -3.73 11.52 38.83
CA SER A 133 -2.67 10.52 38.67
C SER A 133 -3.20 9.10 38.43
N PHE A 134 -4.45 8.83 38.82
CA PHE A 134 -5.10 7.53 38.67
C PHE A 134 -5.68 7.28 37.27
N ILE A 135 -5.78 8.32 36.43
CA ILE A 135 -6.39 8.20 35.10
C ILE A 135 -5.53 7.33 34.18
N GLN A 136 -6.17 6.31 33.61
CA GLN A 136 -5.58 5.47 32.57
C GLN A 136 -5.70 6.16 31.21
N THR A 137 -4.64 6.85 30.81
CA THR A 137 -4.56 7.64 29.57
C THR A 137 -4.80 6.82 28.29
N GLN A 138 -4.51 5.52 28.33
CA GLN A 138 -4.64 4.59 27.20
C GLN A 138 -6.07 4.07 26.96
N ASN A 139 -6.96 4.18 27.95
CA ASN A 139 -8.29 3.55 27.92
C ASN A 139 -9.41 4.56 28.19
N LEU A 140 -9.33 5.74 27.56
CA LEU A 140 -10.41 6.71 27.62
C LEU A 140 -11.55 6.29 26.68
N SER A 141 -12.79 6.48 27.11
CA SER A 141 -13.94 6.19 26.26
C SER A 141 -14.05 7.18 25.11
N ASP A 142 -14.57 6.74 23.96
CA ASP A 142 -14.77 7.60 22.79
C ASP A 142 -15.67 8.81 23.11
N SER A 143 -16.67 8.62 23.98
CA SER A 143 -17.55 9.70 24.42
C SER A 143 -16.81 10.76 25.22
N LEU A 144 -15.88 10.34 26.08
CA LEU A 144 -15.01 11.24 26.84
C LEU A 144 -14.06 11.99 25.90
N ILE A 145 -13.38 11.27 25.00
CA ILE A 145 -12.46 11.87 24.02
C ILE A 145 -13.19 12.91 23.17
N ASN A 146 -14.34 12.57 22.60
CA ASN A 146 -15.14 13.50 21.78
C ASN A 146 -15.56 14.75 22.55
N SER A 147 -15.80 14.62 23.86
CA SER A 147 -16.18 15.74 24.72
C SER A 147 -15.03 16.71 25.02
N ILE A 148 -13.78 16.23 25.02
CA ILE A 148 -12.58 17.03 25.30
C ILE A 148 -11.80 17.41 24.03
N LEU A 149 -12.09 16.77 22.89
CA LEU A 149 -11.47 17.02 21.59
C LEU A 149 -11.52 18.49 21.15
N PRO A 150 -12.58 19.29 21.41
CA PRO A 150 -12.60 20.71 21.07
C PRO A 150 -11.48 21.52 21.74
N ILE A 151 -11.07 21.16 22.96
CA ILE A 151 -9.95 21.81 23.66
C ILE A 151 -8.64 21.48 22.95
N TRP A 152 -8.42 20.22 22.62
CA TRP A 152 -7.22 19.76 21.92
C TRP A 152 -7.09 20.42 20.53
N LYS A 153 -8.18 20.44 19.74
CA LYS A 153 -8.20 21.11 18.42
C LYS A 153 -7.89 22.60 18.49
N ASN A 154 -8.30 23.27 19.56
CA ASN A 154 -8.11 24.71 19.76
C ASN A 154 -7.00 25.04 20.77
N GLN A 155 -6.06 24.12 21.00
CA GLN A 155 -5.08 24.20 22.10
C GLN A 155 -4.35 25.55 22.17
N THR A 156 -3.87 26.08 21.04
CA THR A 156 -3.09 27.33 20.99
C THR A 156 -3.95 28.52 21.44
N ILE A 157 -5.20 28.58 20.99
CA ILE A 157 -6.14 29.66 21.32
C ILE A 157 -6.56 29.55 22.79
N VAL A 158 -6.88 28.34 23.25
CA VAL A 158 -7.29 28.08 24.64
C VAL A 158 -6.15 28.45 25.59
N GLN A 159 -4.93 27.98 25.34
CA GLN A 159 -3.76 28.29 26.16
C GLN A 159 -3.45 29.79 26.16
N ALA A 160 -3.46 30.47 25.01
CA ALA A 160 -3.21 31.91 24.93
C ALA A 160 -4.24 32.74 25.72
N LYS A 161 -5.52 32.34 25.70
CA LYS A 161 -6.58 32.98 26.50
C LYS A 161 -6.38 32.73 27.99
N LEU A 162 -6.02 31.52 28.39
CA LEU A 162 -5.87 31.15 29.79
C LEU A 162 -4.59 31.67 30.42
N TYR A 163 -3.50 31.80 29.65
CA TYR A 163 -2.24 32.34 30.13
C TYR A 163 -2.40 33.74 30.75
N LYS A 164 -3.29 34.56 30.19
CA LYS A 164 -3.61 35.91 30.69
C LYS A 164 -4.47 35.92 31.96
N ILE A 165 -5.13 34.81 32.28
CA ILE A 165 -6.15 34.73 33.34
C ILE A 165 -5.61 33.94 34.53
N SER A 166 -5.07 32.74 34.28
CA SER A 166 -4.61 31.84 35.32
C SER A 166 -3.57 30.87 34.78
N LYS A 167 -2.38 30.88 35.40
CA LYS A 167 -1.33 29.89 35.14
C LYS A 167 -1.83 28.47 35.40
N CYS A 168 -2.61 28.25 36.47
CA CYS A 168 -3.23 26.96 36.75
C CYS A 168 -4.19 26.52 35.63
N GLY A 169 -5.05 27.44 35.14
CA GLY A 169 -5.96 27.15 34.04
C GLY A 169 -5.22 26.75 32.76
N CYS A 170 -4.10 27.42 32.46
CA CYS A 170 -3.24 27.07 31.34
C CYS A 170 -2.65 25.65 31.48
N LEU A 171 -2.13 25.31 32.66
CA LEU A 171 -1.59 23.97 32.94
C LEU A 171 -2.67 22.88 32.84
N LEU A 172 -3.90 23.14 33.28
CA LEU A 172 -5.02 22.20 33.16
C LEU A 172 -5.40 21.96 31.70
N ALA A 173 -5.44 23.01 30.88
CA ALA A 173 -5.68 22.88 29.44
C ALA A 173 -4.57 22.07 28.76
N LEU A 174 -3.30 22.35 29.09
CA LEU A 174 -2.16 21.58 28.60
C LEU A 174 -2.24 20.11 29.01
N TRP A 175 -2.65 19.84 30.25
CA TRP A 175 -2.82 18.46 30.74
C TRP A 175 -3.91 17.71 29.96
N ILE A 176 -5.06 18.33 29.66
CA ILE A 176 -6.10 17.74 28.79
C ILE A 176 -5.55 17.47 27.38
N THR A 177 -4.82 18.43 26.82
CA THR A 177 -4.21 18.29 25.49
C THR A 177 -3.31 17.06 25.43
N LEU A 178 -2.38 16.93 26.40
CA LEU A 178 -1.43 15.83 26.45
C LEU A 178 -2.12 14.47 26.70
N LEU A 179 -3.21 14.49 27.46
CA LEU A 179 -4.04 13.30 27.70
C LEU A 179 -4.65 12.77 26.40
N VAL A 180 -5.26 13.66 25.60
CA VAL A 180 -5.84 13.32 24.28
C VAL A 180 -4.75 12.87 23.32
N GLU A 181 -3.64 13.60 23.27
CA GLU A 181 -2.52 13.32 22.38
C GLU A 181 -1.92 11.93 22.65
N HIS A 182 -1.68 11.59 23.91
CA HIS A 182 -1.22 10.27 24.32
C HIS A 182 -2.21 9.17 23.89
N ASN A 183 -3.51 9.39 24.12
CA ASN A 183 -4.55 8.42 23.79
C ASN A 183 -4.60 8.14 22.27
N LEU A 184 -4.66 9.19 21.43
CA LEU A 184 -4.71 9.07 19.97
C LEU A 184 -3.46 8.38 19.40
N LYS A 185 -2.27 8.70 19.94
CA LYS A 185 -1.02 8.04 19.54
C LYS A 185 -1.03 6.56 19.91
N THR A 186 -1.51 6.22 21.11
CA THR A 186 -1.64 4.83 21.55
C THR A 186 -2.61 4.05 20.68
N GLU A 187 -3.75 4.64 20.32
CA GLU A 187 -4.72 4.02 19.40
C GLU A 187 -4.09 3.78 18.02
N THR A 188 -3.33 4.75 17.49
CA THR A 188 -2.61 4.63 16.22
C THR A 188 -1.60 3.49 16.26
N ILE A 189 -0.81 3.37 17.34
CA ILE A 189 0.13 2.27 17.55
C ILE A 189 -0.61 0.93 17.55
N ASN A 190 -1.72 0.81 18.30
CA ASN A 190 -2.49 -0.42 18.40
C ASN A 190 -3.09 -0.83 17.05
N SER A 191 -3.61 0.14 16.29
CA SER A 191 -4.11 -0.07 14.93
C SER A 191 -3.01 -0.58 13.99
N SER A 192 -1.82 0.03 14.02
CA SER A 192 -0.68 -0.40 13.21
C SER A 192 -0.14 -1.76 13.64
N LYS A 193 -0.10 -2.07 14.94
CA LYS A 193 0.30 -3.39 15.46
C LYS A 193 -0.62 -4.51 14.97
N ARG A 194 -1.92 -4.25 14.81
CA ARG A 194 -2.88 -5.21 14.22
C ARG A 194 -2.60 -5.50 12.74
N LYS A 195 -2.03 -4.56 11.99
CA LYS A 195 -1.68 -4.74 10.57
C LYS A 195 -0.43 -5.60 10.33
N ILE A 196 0.51 -5.63 11.29
CA ILE A 196 1.73 -6.45 11.18
C ILE A 196 1.43 -7.92 10.87
N PRO A 197 0.62 -8.65 11.66
CA PRO A 197 0.37 -10.06 11.40
C PRO A 197 -0.34 -10.32 10.06
N GLU A 198 -1.23 -9.42 9.64
CA GLU A 198 -1.88 -9.50 8.33
C GLU A 198 -0.87 -9.37 7.18
N LEU A 199 0.08 -8.43 7.29
CA LEU A 199 1.16 -8.26 6.31
C LEU A 199 2.13 -9.43 6.32
N ASP A 200 2.52 -9.93 7.50
CA ASP A 200 3.38 -11.10 7.62
C ASP A 200 2.74 -12.36 7.00
N GLN A 201 1.43 -12.56 7.20
CA GLN A 201 0.68 -13.64 6.56
C GLN A 201 0.71 -13.52 5.04
N LYS A 202 0.45 -12.32 4.49
CA LYS A 202 0.49 -12.06 3.04
C LYS A 202 1.89 -12.28 2.46
N ILE A 203 2.94 -11.87 3.18
CA ILE A 203 4.35 -12.07 2.80
C ILE A 203 4.68 -13.57 2.76
N ASN A 204 4.28 -14.33 3.78
CA ASN A 204 4.55 -15.77 3.83
C ASN A 204 3.79 -16.54 2.73
N ALA A 205 2.56 -16.13 2.42
CA ALA A 205 1.80 -16.66 1.29
C ALA A 205 2.51 -16.35 -0.05
N SER A 206 2.97 -15.10 -0.24
CA SER A 206 3.78 -14.71 -1.41
C SER A 206 5.06 -15.54 -1.57
N LYS A 207 5.82 -15.72 -0.48
CA LYS A 207 7.06 -16.52 -0.50
C LYS A 207 6.79 -17.97 -0.88
N THR A 208 5.70 -18.55 -0.37
CA THR A 208 5.29 -19.92 -0.71
C THR A 208 4.93 -20.03 -2.20
N MET A 209 4.21 -19.04 -2.73
CA MET A 209 3.85 -18.97 -4.15
C MET A 209 5.08 -18.83 -5.05
N LEU A 210 6.03 -17.95 -4.69
CA LEU A 210 7.29 -17.79 -5.40
C LEU A 210 8.08 -19.10 -5.46
N SER A 211 8.26 -19.78 -4.32
CA SER A 211 8.95 -21.07 -4.29
C SER A 211 8.25 -22.11 -5.17
N GLY A 212 6.91 -22.10 -5.23
CA GLY A 212 6.15 -22.94 -6.15
C GLY A 212 6.42 -22.63 -7.63
N LEU A 213 6.43 -21.35 -8.00
CA LEU A 213 6.72 -20.89 -9.36
C LEU A 213 8.17 -21.18 -9.77
N GLU A 214 9.14 -20.98 -8.88
CA GLU A 214 10.55 -21.31 -9.10
C GLU A 214 10.74 -22.80 -9.41
N LYS A 215 10.10 -23.69 -8.62
CA LYS A 215 10.12 -25.14 -8.88
C LYS A 215 9.47 -25.49 -10.23
N GLN A 216 8.34 -24.88 -10.56
CA GLN A 216 7.70 -25.10 -11.88
C GLN A 216 8.61 -24.66 -13.02
N MET A 217 9.29 -23.51 -12.86
CA MET A 217 10.24 -22.99 -13.85
C MET A 217 11.42 -23.94 -14.03
N GLU A 218 11.96 -24.50 -12.94
CA GLU A 218 13.04 -25.49 -12.97
C GLU A 218 12.62 -26.78 -13.70
N ILE A 219 11.44 -27.32 -13.39
CA ILE A 219 10.89 -28.51 -14.07
C ILE A 219 10.72 -28.26 -15.57
N ILE A 220 10.14 -27.13 -15.97
CA ILE A 220 9.96 -26.79 -17.40
C ILE A 220 11.32 -26.66 -18.09
N ASN A 221 12.30 -26.03 -17.43
CA ASN A 221 13.64 -25.89 -17.98
C ASN A 221 14.32 -27.25 -18.17
N GLU A 222 14.18 -28.17 -17.21
CA GLU A 222 14.71 -29.53 -17.34
C GLU A 222 14.06 -30.29 -18.51
N MET A 223 12.74 -30.18 -18.68
CA MET A 223 12.03 -30.78 -19.81
C MET A 223 12.49 -30.18 -21.15
N LEU A 224 12.70 -28.86 -21.22
CA LEU A 224 13.26 -28.19 -22.40
C LEU A 224 14.65 -28.71 -22.74
N SER A 225 15.53 -28.85 -21.75
CA SER A 225 16.88 -29.42 -21.95
C SER A 225 16.83 -30.86 -22.46
N ARG A 226 15.97 -31.70 -21.88
CA ARG A 226 15.78 -33.09 -22.35
C ARG A 226 15.28 -33.14 -23.79
N LYS A 227 14.26 -32.34 -24.15
CA LYS A 227 13.70 -32.31 -25.51
C LYS A 227 14.66 -31.73 -26.55
N LYS A 228 15.48 -30.76 -26.18
CA LYS A 228 16.56 -30.24 -27.05
C LYS A 228 17.64 -31.31 -27.29
N SER A 229 18.05 -32.04 -26.26
CA SER A 229 18.99 -33.16 -26.43
C SER A 229 18.43 -34.30 -27.28
N GLU A 230 17.13 -34.63 -27.14
CA GLU A 230 16.46 -35.61 -28.03
C GLU A 230 16.47 -35.15 -29.50
N PHE A 231 16.37 -33.84 -29.75
CA PHE A 231 16.44 -33.27 -31.10
C PHE A 231 17.88 -33.26 -31.66
N GLU A 232 18.88 -32.93 -30.84
CA GLU A 232 20.30 -32.85 -31.23
C GLU A 232 20.95 -34.23 -31.42
N ASN A 233 20.57 -35.25 -30.64
CA ASN A 233 21.06 -36.63 -30.77
C ASN A 233 20.42 -37.39 -31.94
N ARG A 234 19.75 -36.69 -32.87
CA ARG A 234 19.24 -37.29 -34.10
C ARG A 234 20.45 -37.77 -34.92
N PRO A 235 20.50 -39.06 -35.33
CA PRO A 235 21.49 -39.47 -36.30
C PRO A 235 21.26 -38.66 -37.58
N ASP A 236 22.29 -37.96 -38.05
CA ASP A 236 22.37 -37.48 -39.42
C ASP A 236 22.33 -38.71 -40.32
N ILE A 237 21.12 -39.14 -40.69
CA ILE A 237 20.95 -39.99 -41.85
C ILE A 237 21.35 -39.10 -43.00
N ALA A 238 22.61 -39.21 -43.41
CA ALA A 238 23.21 -38.45 -44.47
C ALA A 238 22.24 -38.43 -45.65
N HIS A 239 21.68 -37.25 -45.90
CA HIS A 239 20.83 -37.01 -47.07
C HIS A 239 21.55 -37.40 -48.36
N GLU A 240 22.89 -37.47 -48.34
CA GLU A 240 23.77 -37.92 -49.41
C GLU A 240 23.52 -39.37 -49.88
N GLU A 241 23.15 -40.33 -49.02
CA GLU A 241 22.84 -41.69 -49.49
C GLU A 241 21.46 -41.80 -50.15
N PHE A 242 20.54 -40.88 -49.84
CA PHE A 242 19.19 -40.87 -50.39
C PHE A 242 19.12 -40.14 -51.74
N THR A 243 19.86 -39.04 -51.92
CA THR A 243 20.00 -38.39 -53.24
C THR A 243 20.85 -39.22 -54.20
N ALA A 244 21.93 -39.87 -53.73
CA ALA A 244 22.78 -40.71 -54.59
C ALA A 244 22.07 -41.96 -55.17
N ARG A 245 20.95 -42.41 -54.58
CA ARG A 245 20.14 -43.51 -55.13
C ARG A 245 19.01 -43.08 -56.07
N PHE A 246 18.58 -41.81 -56.01
CA PHE A 246 17.48 -41.30 -56.84
C PHE A 246 17.94 -40.58 -58.11
N ASP A 247 19.23 -40.24 -58.23
CA ASP A 247 19.82 -39.73 -59.48
C ASP A 247 19.93 -40.78 -60.61
N PHE A 248 19.41 -42.00 -60.42
CA PHE A 248 19.48 -43.09 -61.40
C PHE A 248 18.29 -43.14 -62.39
N PHE A 249 17.20 -42.41 -62.17
CA PHE A 249 16.07 -42.37 -63.11
C PHE A 249 15.68 -40.96 -63.52
N GLY A 250 16.09 -40.59 -64.74
CA GLY A 250 15.30 -39.68 -65.57
C GLY A 250 15.83 -38.25 -65.72
N SER A 251 16.98 -38.11 -66.38
CA SER A 251 17.23 -36.94 -67.20
C SER A 251 16.16 -36.84 -68.30
N CYS A 252 15.07 -36.11 -68.05
CA CYS A 252 14.12 -35.70 -69.09
C CYS A 252 14.26 -34.20 -69.33
N GLN A 253 14.74 -33.92 -70.53
CA GLN A 253 15.14 -32.64 -71.08
C GLN A 253 13.91 -31.87 -71.59
N LYS A 254 13.93 -30.53 -71.41
CA LYS A 254 13.10 -29.48 -72.05
C LYS A 254 11.65 -29.28 -71.56
N CYS A 255 11.37 -28.10 -71.02
CA CYS A 255 10.73 -26.99 -71.76
C CYS A 255 10.54 -25.75 -70.86
N ASP A 256 11.30 -24.71 -71.16
CA ASP A 256 10.92 -23.30 -71.35
C ASP A 256 9.68 -22.68 -70.67
N LYS A 257 9.96 -21.46 -70.16
CA LYS A 257 9.17 -20.21 -70.06
C LYS A 257 8.54 -19.83 -68.72
N GLU A 258 9.18 -18.83 -68.13
CA GLU A 258 8.63 -17.52 -67.75
C GLU A 258 7.14 -17.49 -67.37
N ASN A 259 6.85 -17.19 -66.11
CA ASN A 259 6.33 -15.86 -65.82
C ASN A 259 6.41 -15.47 -64.34
N ASP A 260 6.75 -14.20 -64.21
CA ASP A 260 6.78 -13.34 -63.06
C ASP A 260 5.46 -13.36 -62.28
N THR A 261 5.50 -13.53 -60.96
CA THR A 261 4.51 -12.94 -60.05
C THR A 261 5.01 -12.92 -58.61
N ARG A 262 5.45 -11.73 -58.20
CA ARG A 262 5.66 -11.32 -56.80
C ARG A 262 4.41 -11.61 -55.95
N ALA A 263 4.48 -12.62 -55.09
CA ALA A 263 3.57 -12.79 -53.97
C ALA A 263 4.08 -12.02 -52.74
N LYS A 264 3.46 -10.86 -52.47
CA LYS A 264 3.61 -10.13 -51.21
C LYS A 264 3.05 -10.99 -50.07
N LYS A 265 3.88 -11.28 -49.05
CA LYS A 265 3.44 -11.81 -47.76
C LYS A 265 2.54 -10.76 -47.08
N GLN A 266 1.25 -11.06 -46.96
CA GLN A 266 0.32 -10.39 -46.05
C GLN A 266 0.66 -10.79 -44.61
N SER A 267 1.10 -9.82 -43.82
CA SER A 267 1.08 -9.90 -42.37
C SER A 267 -0.37 -9.70 -41.89
N VAL A 268 -0.93 -10.70 -41.23
CA VAL A 268 -2.15 -10.54 -40.43
C VAL A 268 -1.73 -9.87 -39.13
N LEU A 269 -1.85 -8.54 -39.09
CA LEU A 269 -1.83 -7.73 -37.89
C LEU A 269 -3.07 -6.85 -37.96
N CYS A 270 -3.90 -6.99 -36.93
CA CYS A 270 -5.23 -6.43 -36.78
C CYS A 270 -5.31 -4.95 -37.17
N GLU A 271 -6.28 -4.64 -38.03
CA GLU A 271 -6.88 -3.31 -38.12
C GLU A 271 -7.54 -2.99 -36.78
N ILE A 272 -6.90 -2.10 -36.03
CA ILE A 272 -7.56 -1.33 -34.98
C ILE A 272 -8.03 -0.05 -35.66
N ASP A 273 -9.33 0.19 -35.60
CA ASP A 273 -10.01 1.37 -36.11
C ASP A 273 -9.40 2.66 -35.50
N PRO A 274 -8.81 3.57 -36.30
CA PRO A 274 -8.23 4.81 -35.79
C PRO A 274 -9.29 5.81 -35.29
N ASN A 275 -10.59 5.53 -35.43
CA ASN A 275 -11.67 6.40 -34.97
C ASN A 275 -12.23 6.06 -33.57
N LEU A 276 -11.63 5.09 -32.85
CA LEU A 276 -12.05 4.72 -31.49
C LEU A 276 -11.07 5.15 -30.38
N MET A 277 -10.03 5.91 -30.71
CA MET A 277 -9.23 6.62 -29.70
C MET A 277 -9.87 7.98 -29.43
N PRO A 278 -10.32 8.30 -28.21
CA PRO A 278 -10.63 9.68 -27.88
C PRO A 278 -9.36 10.50 -28.11
N ASN A 279 -9.46 11.59 -28.88
CA ASN A 279 -8.40 12.58 -29.05
C ASN A 279 -8.08 13.20 -27.69
N ILE A 280 -7.26 12.51 -26.89
CA ILE A 280 -6.63 13.09 -25.72
C ILE A 280 -5.31 13.64 -26.22
N SER A 281 -5.40 14.81 -26.87
CA SER A 281 -4.23 15.63 -27.10
C SER A 281 -3.61 15.95 -25.74
N PHE A 282 -2.35 15.58 -25.55
CA PHE A 282 -1.58 15.96 -24.38
C PHE A 282 -1.67 17.49 -24.22
N PRO A 283 -1.89 18.02 -23.00
CA PRO A 283 -2.00 19.46 -22.79
C PRO A 283 -0.76 20.15 -23.35
N ASN A 284 -0.96 21.16 -24.19
CA ASN A 284 0.13 21.97 -24.70
C ASN A 284 0.65 22.84 -23.54
N PHE A 285 1.71 22.38 -22.87
CA PHE A 285 2.32 23.09 -21.74
C PHE A 285 2.92 24.46 -22.11
N ALA A 286 2.95 24.81 -23.40
CA ALA A 286 3.33 26.13 -23.87
C ALA A 286 2.13 27.11 -24.00
N ASP A 287 0.91 26.70 -23.68
CA ASP A 287 -0.26 27.60 -23.68
C ASP A 287 -0.20 28.57 -22.47
N PRO A 288 -0.11 29.90 -22.70
CA PRO A 288 -0.05 30.88 -21.62
C PRO A 288 -1.28 30.91 -20.71
N HIS A 289 -2.42 30.40 -21.18
CA HIS A 289 -3.68 30.40 -20.42
C HIS A 289 -3.81 29.23 -19.44
N LEU A 290 -2.88 28.26 -19.44
CA LEU A 290 -2.85 27.15 -18.46
C LEU A 290 -2.57 27.60 -17.02
N TYR A 291 -2.05 28.82 -16.83
CA TYR A 291 -1.66 29.36 -15.52
C TYR A 291 -2.49 30.58 -15.08
N ASP A 292 -3.56 30.90 -15.80
CA ASP A 292 -4.46 32.00 -15.42
C ASP A 292 -5.26 31.62 -14.16
N GLU A 293 -5.15 32.41 -13.08
CA GLU A 293 -5.77 32.14 -11.77
C GLU A 293 -7.31 32.10 -11.77
N ASN A 294 -7.96 32.46 -12.88
CA ASN A 294 -9.41 32.64 -12.99
C ASN A 294 -10.16 31.55 -13.78
N SER A 295 -9.50 30.45 -14.19
CA SER A 295 -10.11 29.43 -15.08
C SER A 295 -10.34 28.04 -14.46
N ILE A 296 -10.25 27.88 -13.13
CA ILE A 296 -10.57 26.60 -12.48
C ILE A 296 -12.09 26.46 -12.33
N LYS A 297 -12.78 26.07 -13.40
CA LYS A 297 -14.06 25.36 -13.27
C LYS A 297 -13.73 23.90 -12.97
N MET A 298 -14.05 23.44 -11.75
CA MET A 298 -13.88 22.04 -11.37
C MET A 298 -14.76 21.16 -12.26
N ILE A 299 -14.18 20.61 -13.32
CA ILE A 299 -14.75 19.47 -14.03
C ILE A 299 -14.43 18.27 -13.16
N GLU A 300 -15.46 17.70 -12.52
CA GLU A 300 -15.40 16.41 -11.83
C GLU A 300 -15.00 15.33 -12.84
N HIS A 301 -13.69 15.11 -12.97
CA HIS A 301 -13.19 13.94 -13.65
C HIS A 301 -13.32 12.77 -12.67
N ASN A 302 -14.23 11.85 -12.97
CA ASN A 302 -14.23 10.53 -12.35
C ASN A 302 -12.93 9.83 -12.74
N ILE A 303 -11.91 9.95 -11.88
CA ILE A 303 -10.68 9.18 -12.00
C ILE A 303 -11.03 7.73 -11.69
N ILE A 304 -11.18 6.92 -12.74
CA ILE A 304 -11.31 5.47 -12.61
C ILE A 304 -9.89 4.92 -12.47
N TYR A 305 -9.51 4.54 -11.24
CA TYR A 305 -8.27 3.81 -10.99
C TYR A 305 -8.41 2.38 -11.53
N GLU A 306 -7.52 1.97 -12.43
CA GLU A 306 -7.35 0.58 -12.82
C GLU A 306 -6.74 -0.22 -11.65
N GLY A 307 -7.63 -0.78 -10.81
CA GLY A 307 -7.24 -1.54 -9.63
C GLY A 307 -8.44 -1.89 -8.74
N LYS A 308 -9.52 -2.41 -9.31
CA LYS A 308 -10.77 -2.71 -8.59
C LYS A 308 -10.69 -3.85 -7.56
N HIS A 309 -9.52 -4.45 -7.32
CA HIS A 309 -9.37 -5.58 -6.37
C HIS A 309 -8.22 -5.46 -5.38
N ASP A 310 -7.43 -4.38 -5.40
CA ASP A 310 -6.49 -4.12 -4.32
C ASP A 310 -7.16 -3.14 -3.35
N ASP A 311 -7.49 -3.63 -2.16
CA ASP A 311 -7.90 -2.86 -0.98
C ASP A 311 -6.75 -1.94 -0.50
N THR A 312 -6.23 -1.08 -1.36
CA THR A 312 -5.60 0.16 -0.92
C THR A 312 -6.71 1.06 -0.42
N GLY A 313 -7.20 0.74 0.79
CA GLY A 313 -8.06 1.61 1.56
C GLY A 313 -7.43 2.99 1.54
N CYS A 314 -8.11 3.91 0.85
CA CYS A 314 -7.86 5.33 0.94
C CYS A 314 -7.67 5.65 2.43
N PHE A 315 -6.47 6.10 2.80
CA PHE A 315 -6.19 6.63 4.12
C PHE A 315 -6.97 7.94 4.27
N ARG A 316 -8.30 7.84 4.42
CA ARG A 316 -9.10 8.83 5.13
C ARG A 316 -8.71 8.74 6.60
N ILE A 317 -7.49 9.22 6.88
CA ILE A 317 -7.18 9.76 8.19
C ILE A 317 -8.21 10.87 8.37
N LYS A 318 -9.11 10.67 9.33
CA LYS A 318 -10.28 11.52 9.62
C LYS A 318 -9.90 12.92 10.14
N PHE A 319 -8.65 13.32 10.05
CA PHE A 319 -8.13 14.57 10.56
C PHE A 319 -7.02 15.01 9.63
N PHE A 320 -7.32 16.01 8.79
CA PHE A 320 -6.44 17.02 8.19
C PHE A 320 -7.12 17.53 6.91
N CYS A 321 -8.11 18.42 7.10
CA CYS A 321 -8.28 19.56 6.21
C CYS A 321 -8.29 20.77 7.15
N LEU A 322 -7.27 21.63 6.99
CA LEU A 322 -7.25 22.99 7.52
C LEU A 322 -8.23 23.85 6.73
#